data_AF-A0A089WQN2-F1
#
_entry.id   AF-A0A089WQN2-F1
#
_cell.length_a   1.000
_cell.length_b   1.000
_cell.length_c   1.000
_cell.angle_alpha   90.00
_cell.angle_beta   90.00
_cell.angle_gamma   90.00
#
_symmetry.space_group_name_H-M   'P 1'
#
loop_
_entity.id
_entity.type
_entity.pdbx_description
1 polymer ?
#
loop_
_entity_poly.entity_id
_entity_poly.type
_entity_poly.pdbx_seq_one_letter_code
_entity_poly.pdbx_strand_id
1 'polypeptide(L)'
;MNELSKVDYEKPLIPDLNDAAEVDLEKLGSSPLTAVIKFTGMQPGNLVRPRWVGASPEGVVFDDIGAELPIVPADLADGKRIEITNTAVRSAAGGWAFFSYTVNGQVESLRRFCFIGVRPRPPSEALSVIHALPSHDLVLRRSDFPDVGVTLVVAPYQAMQIGDTITVKLVGYDEDGVEDDDRIDVIVVSKAHMQGQSLSVDVPKYWFSYLEGGYVRAGYRIKFADGVELDAPEQRFEVDSSATLPPYLPKPTIVGHAEGTPLDPAKFRDGLTIQVPTYPDITVSDRILVRWRSAASDTILPLRVDPSTLVAGPVLFRLPAEVLTLSSGTSARLSYLYGRENASLSAEALQVDVVMPRTLRVPDVGGAQPDSTPAWGTLTALNAVDGVYISVPADTLAPGESLEVHWAGKPPHGHYIARTPVRPDNPLRFFIPAQYVAANLGRGDRDESKRFDVFYRLTARGDHVDSPSYRLRIKPFASSAYPQITCLQASGSVLSLARVPATGADLTLGTWYLAAPGQLLTVSVSGVSAEGPLEAVICDRVEVTAEQVSTGVKATLSKHVLEQLSIGTSFTLRASVSYDGGDYFTPMRSSTLTLSR
;
A
#
# COMPACT_ATOMS: atom_id res chain seq x y z
N MET A 1 -60.32 23.47 31.68
CA MET A 1 -59.50 22.28 31.91
C MET A 1 -58.35 22.75 32.76
N ASN A 2 -58.36 22.43 34.06
CA ASN A 2 -57.36 22.90 35.02
C ASN A 2 -56.00 22.34 34.64
N GLU A 3 -55.04 23.21 34.32
CA GLU A 3 -53.63 22.87 34.47
C GLU A 3 -53.38 22.72 35.97
N LEU A 4 -53.35 21.48 36.45
CA LEU A 4 -52.65 21.14 37.68
C LEU A 4 -51.18 21.44 37.42
N SER A 5 -50.75 22.66 37.75
CA SER A 5 -49.35 23.04 37.87
C SER A 5 -48.66 21.99 38.73
N LYS A 6 -47.81 21.18 38.11
CA LYS A 6 -46.99 20.20 38.83
C LYS A 6 -46.05 20.99 39.73
N VAL A 7 -46.27 20.94 41.04
CA VAL A 7 -45.35 21.56 42.00
C VAL A 7 -44.08 20.73 42.00
N ASP A 8 -43.04 21.20 41.32
CA ASP A 8 -41.72 20.58 41.35
C ASP A 8 -40.97 21.08 42.59
N TYR A 9 -40.92 20.26 43.65
CA TYR A 9 -40.18 20.59 44.87
C TYR A 9 -38.66 20.63 44.63
N GLU A 10 -37.98 21.56 45.29
CA GLU A 10 -36.57 21.87 45.08
C GLU A 10 -35.63 20.69 45.43
N LYS A 11 -34.49 20.64 44.74
CA LYS A 11 -33.44 19.65 44.95
C LYS A 11 -32.89 19.76 46.38
N PRO A 12 -32.80 18.66 47.16
CA PRO A 12 -32.20 18.74 48.49
C PRO A 12 -30.71 19.11 48.42
N LEU A 13 -30.21 19.68 49.51
CA LEU A 13 -28.82 20.10 49.66
C LEU A 13 -28.05 19.01 50.40
N ILE A 14 -26.84 18.71 49.95
CA ILE A 14 -25.86 17.90 50.69
C ILE A 14 -24.64 18.81 50.85
N PRO A 15 -24.44 19.44 52.02
CA PRO A 15 -23.38 20.44 52.20
C PRO A 15 -21.97 19.90 52.01
N ASP A 16 -21.76 18.61 52.27
CA ASP A 16 -20.44 17.95 52.21
C ASP A 16 -20.03 17.54 50.78
N LEU A 17 -20.79 17.92 49.75
CA LEU A 17 -20.40 17.69 48.36
C LEU A 17 -19.40 18.74 47.88
N ASN A 18 -18.37 18.28 47.17
CA ASN A 18 -17.49 19.16 46.42
C ASN A 18 -18.13 19.64 45.09
N ASP A 19 -17.43 20.49 44.35
CA ASP A 19 -17.90 21.05 43.06
C ASP A 19 -18.17 19.98 41.99
N ALA A 20 -17.61 18.78 42.14
CA ALA A 20 -17.86 17.63 41.26
C ALA A 20 -19.00 16.71 41.75
N ALA A 21 -19.75 17.14 42.77
CA ALA A 21 -20.80 16.37 43.43
C ALA A 21 -20.30 15.06 44.06
N GLU A 22 -19.10 15.05 44.63
CA GLU A 22 -18.52 13.88 45.31
C GLU A 22 -18.58 14.05 46.84
N VAL A 23 -18.87 12.95 47.54
CA VAL A 23 -18.73 12.84 48.99
C VAL A 23 -17.30 12.40 49.31
N ASP A 24 -16.54 13.26 49.98
CA ASP A 24 -15.18 12.96 50.43
C ASP A 24 -15.21 12.06 51.67
N LEU A 25 -15.02 10.75 51.46
CA LEU A 25 -15.14 9.73 52.52
C LEU A 25 -14.02 9.80 53.57
N GLU A 26 -12.89 10.43 53.25
CA GLU A 26 -11.82 10.67 54.22
C GLU A 26 -12.20 11.83 55.13
N LYS A 27 -12.63 12.96 54.55
CA LYS A 27 -13.13 14.11 55.33
C LYS A 27 -14.37 13.78 56.14
N LEU A 28 -15.27 12.95 55.60
CA LEU A 28 -16.47 12.50 56.30
C LEU A 28 -16.13 11.67 57.55
N GLY A 29 -15.00 10.95 57.54
CA GLY A 29 -14.54 10.16 58.68
C GLY A 29 -15.61 9.16 59.16
N SER A 30 -15.90 9.15 60.46
CA SER A 30 -16.95 8.34 61.08
C SER A 30 -18.31 9.05 61.18
N SER A 31 -18.43 10.29 60.73
CA SER A 31 -19.65 11.10 60.84
C SER A 31 -20.71 10.67 59.80
N PRO A 32 -22.01 10.80 60.09
CA PRO A 32 -23.05 10.58 59.08
C PRO A 32 -22.97 11.64 57.97
N LEU A 33 -23.41 11.30 56.76
CA LEU A 33 -23.58 12.28 55.68
C LEU A 33 -24.86 13.07 55.94
N THR A 34 -24.74 14.40 55.88
CA THR A 34 -25.87 15.28 56.15
C THR A 34 -26.53 15.73 54.85
N ALA A 35 -27.84 15.62 54.78
CA ALA A 35 -28.67 16.27 53.77
C ALA A 35 -29.66 17.24 54.42
N VAL A 36 -30.06 18.26 53.67
CA VAL A 36 -31.00 19.29 54.11
C VAL A 36 -32.13 19.38 53.09
N ILE A 37 -33.35 19.17 53.57
CA ILE A 37 -34.57 19.33 52.79
C ILE A 37 -35.10 20.73 53.06
N LYS A 38 -35.23 21.54 52.00
CA LYS A 38 -35.82 22.87 52.04
C LYS A 38 -36.64 23.07 50.77
N PHE A 39 -37.87 23.55 50.91
CA PHE A 39 -38.75 23.80 49.78
C PHE A 39 -39.63 25.02 49.97
N THR A 40 -40.02 25.62 48.85
CA THR A 40 -40.97 26.75 48.83
C THR A 40 -42.33 26.31 49.34
N GLY A 41 -42.87 27.06 50.31
CA GLY A 41 -44.15 26.72 50.95
C GLY A 41 -44.05 25.72 52.10
N MET A 42 -42.83 25.40 52.57
CA MET A 42 -42.61 24.61 53.78
C MET A 42 -43.29 25.24 55.01
N GLN A 43 -44.15 24.46 55.69
CA GLN A 43 -44.89 24.88 56.88
C GLN A 43 -44.86 23.79 57.98
N PRO A 44 -45.03 24.16 59.26
CA PRO A 44 -45.13 23.18 60.34
C PRO A 44 -46.27 22.19 60.08
N GLY A 45 -45.99 20.90 60.31
CA GLY A 45 -46.95 19.81 60.06
C GLY A 45 -46.92 19.22 58.66
N ASN A 46 -46.18 19.79 57.70
CA ASN A 46 -45.86 19.06 56.46
C ASN A 46 -45.07 17.79 56.82
N LEU A 47 -45.40 16.67 56.20
CA LEU A 47 -44.68 15.41 56.35
C LEU A 47 -43.72 15.23 55.18
N VAL A 48 -42.41 15.16 55.45
CA VAL A 48 -41.41 14.86 54.42
C VAL A 48 -40.93 13.42 54.56
N ARG A 49 -40.85 12.70 53.44
CA ARG A 49 -40.24 11.37 53.40
C ARG A 49 -38.94 11.43 52.59
N PRO A 50 -37.76 11.38 53.24
CA PRO A 50 -36.48 11.37 52.53
C PRO A 50 -36.27 10.03 51.81
N ARG A 51 -35.54 10.08 50.71
CA ARG A 51 -35.22 8.93 49.88
C ARG A 51 -33.78 9.01 49.40
N TRP A 52 -32.99 8.00 49.73
CA TRP A 52 -31.58 7.84 49.33
C TRP A 52 -31.42 6.55 48.55
N VAL A 53 -31.23 6.68 47.23
CA VAL A 53 -31.18 5.53 46.33
C VAL A 53 -29.93 5.54 45.50
N GLY A 54 -29.39 4.38 45.18
CA GLY A 54 -28.18 4.30 44.38
C GLY A 54 -27.69 2.89 44.18
N ALA A 55 -26.44 2.78 43.74
CA ALA A 55 -25.77 1.51 43.55
C ALA A 55 -24.28 1.59 43.91
N SER A 56 -23.74 0.49 44.43
CA SER A 56 -22.29 0.30 44.57
C SER A 56 -21.60 0.15 43.20
N PRO A 57 -20.25 0.19 43.12
CA PRO A 57 -19.50 -0.07 41.88
C PRO A 57 -19.85 -1.41 41.21
N GLU A 58 -20.20 -2.42 42.01
CA GLU A 58 -20.57 -3.77 41.58
C GLU A 58 -22.04 -3.86 41.12
N GLY A 59 -22.77 -2.74 41.14
CA GLY A 59 -24.17 -2.67 40.75
C GLY A 59 -25.15 -3.13 41.82
N VAL A 60 -24.71 -3.31 43.07
CA VAL A 60 -25.60 -3.66 44.19
C VAL A 60 -26.41 -2.43 44.56
N VAL A 61 -27.74 -2.51 44.36
CA VAL A 61 -28.65 -1.40 44.63
C VAL A 61 -28.90 -1.22 46.13
N PHE A 62 -29.06 0.02 46.56
CA PHE A 62 -29.64 0.37 47.85
C PHE A 62 -30.79 1.38 47.62
N ASP A 63 -31.89 1.19 48.34
CA ASP A 63 -33.10 2.01 48.24
C ASP A 63 -33.58 2.35 49.65
N ASP A 64 -32.86 3.27 50.29
CA ASP A 64 -33.14 3.70 51.66
C ASP A 64 -34.24 4.77 51.64
N ILE A 65 -35.47 4.32 51.85
CA ILE A 65 -36.64 5.17 52.00
C ILE A 65 -36.86 5.40 53.50
N GLY A 66 -36.56 6.61 53.95
CA GLY A 66 -36.69 6.96 55.37
C GLY A 66 -38.15 7.05 55.83
N ALA A 67 -38.34 7.18 57.14
CA ALA A 67 -39.65 7.41 57.74
C ALA A 67 -40.22 8.80 57.34
N GLU A 68 -41.54 8.97 57.46
CA GLU A 68 -42.14 10.31 57.37
C GLU A 68 -41.78 11.13 58.59
N LEU A 69 -41.24 12.33 58.34
CA LEU A 69 -40.79 13.25 59.36
C LEU A 69 -41.61 14.54 59.30
N PRO A 70 -42.19 15.00 60.41
CA PRO A 70 -42.89 16.28 60.43
C PRO A 70 -41.89 17.44 60.38
N ILE A 71 -42.22 18.45 59.57
CA ILE A 71 -41.60 19.77 59.64
C ILE A 71 -42.05 20.45 60.93
N VAL A 72 -41.10 20.90 61.73
CA VAL A 72 -41.34 21.68 62.95
C VAL A 72 -40.95 23.15 62.75
N PRO A 73 -41.41 24.10 63.59
CA PRO A 73 -41.09 25.53 63.41
C PRO A 73 -39.59 25.86 63.28
N ALA A 74 -38.72 25.08 63.94
CA ALA A 74 -37.27 25.26 63.84
C ALA A 74 -36.70 24.94 62.45
N ASP A 75 -37.35 24.07 61.68
CA ASP A 75 -36.92 23.70 60.32
C ASP A 75 -37.21 24.80 59.28
N LEU A 76 -38.01 25.81 59.64
CA LEU A 76 -38.46 26.86 58.72
C LEU A 76 -37.38 27.87 58.33
N ALA A 77 -36.29 27.99 59.09
CA ALA A 77 -35.15 28.81 58.69
C ALA A 77 -34.22 28.01 57.78
N ASP A 78 -33.63 26.94 58.31
CA ASP A 78 -32.49 26.26 57.69
C ASP A 78 -32.85 24.97 56.94
N GLY A 79 -34.11 24.53 57.03
CA GLY A 79 -34.59 23.27 56.44
C GLY A 79 -34.48 22.08 57.39
N LYS A 80 -35.09 20.97 56.98
CA LYS A 80 -35.07 19.71 57.74
C LYS A 80 -33.76 18.99 57.49
N ARG A 81 -32.96 18.81 58.54
CA ARG A 81 -31.74 18.01 58.50
C ARG A 81 -32.07 16.52 58.51
N ILE A 82 -31.47 15.78 57.58
CA ILE A 82 -31.55 14.32 57.42
C ILE A 82 -30.14 13.76 57.53
N GLU A 83 -29.98 12.73 58.36
CA GLU A 83 -28.71 12.05 58.53
C GLU A 83 -28.75 10.70 57.84
N ILE A 84 -27.84 10.50 56.89
CA ILE A 84 -27.61 9.21 56.24
C ILE A 84 -26.45 8.56 56.99
N THR A 85 -26.68 7.38 57.56
CA THR A 85 -25.69 6.73 58.44
C THR A 85 -24.35 6.52 57.72
N ASN A 86 -23.24 6.71 58.43
CA ASN A 86 -21.91 6.51 57.84
C ASN A 86 -21.76 5.11 57.25
N THR A 87 -22.34 4.10 57.90
CA THR A 87 -22.39 2.72 57.39
C THR A 87 -23.07 2.63 56.02
N ALA A 88 -24.23 3.26 55.82
CA ALA A 88 -24.93 3.27 54.54
C ALA A 88 -24.14 4.01 53.45
N VAL A 89 -23.50 5.13 53.80
CA VAL A 89 -22.63 5.86 52.87
C VAL A 89 -21.41 5.02 52.50
N ARG A 90 -20.74 4.39 53.47
CA ARG A 90 -19.54 3.58 53.21
C ARG A 90 -19.84 2.29 52.46
N SER A 91 -21.00 1.67 52.65
CA SER A 91 -21.41 0.51 51.83
C SER A 91 -21.59 0.85 50.35
N ALA A 92 -21.74 2.12 50.02
CA ALA A 92 -21.85 2.63 48.65
C ALA A 92 -20.53 3.20 48.10
N ALA A 93 -19.40 3.07 48.81
CA ALA A 93 -18.12 3.63 48.41
C ALA A 93 -17.71 3.23 46.98
N GLY A 94 -17.27 4.21 46.18
CA GLY A 94 -16.99 4.12 44.75
C GLY A 94 -18.23 4.23 43.86
N GLY A 95 -19.43 4.07 44.41
CA GLY A 95 -20.71 4.07 43.70
C GLY A 95 -21.29 5.46 43.47
N TRP A 96 -22.60 5.52 43.33
CA TRP A 96 -23.36 6.76 43.15
C TRP A 96 -24.72 6.70 43.85
N ALA A 97 -25.27 7.87 44.16
CA ALA A 97 -26.59 8.00 44.79
C ALA A 97 -27.38 9.21 44.29
N PHE A 98 -28.69 9.12 44.40
CA PHE A 98 -29.63 10.22 44.35
C PHE A 98 -30.31 10.40 45.71
N PHE A 99 -30.36 11.63 46.18
CA PHE A 99 -31.17 12.03 47.32
C PHE A 99 -32.39 12.84 46.86
N SER A 100 -33.58 12.48 47.30
CA SER A 100 -34.85 13.20 47.06
C SER A 100 -35.77 13.09 48.28
N TYR A 101 -36.93 13.72 48.21
CA TYR A 101 -37.98 13.58 49.22
C TYR A 101 -39.36 13.75 48.61
N THR A 102 -40.39 13.23 49.27
CA THR A 102 -41.80 13.58 48.98
C THR A 102 -42.38 14.43 50.10
N VAL A 103 -43.32 15.31 49.77
CA VAL A 103 -44.08 16.10 50.75
C VAL A 103 -45.52 15.57 50.79
N ASN A 104 -46.01 15.22 51.99
CA ASN A 104 -47.33 14.66 52.26
C ASN A 104 -47.71 13.47 51.38
N GLY A 105 -46.72 12.66 50.96
CA GLY A 105 -46.92 11.48 50.11
C GLY A 105 -47.35 11.77 48.67
N GLN A 106 -47.21 13.01 48.18
CA GLN A 106 -47.68 13.41 46.85
C GLN A 106 -46.59 13.34 45.76
N VAL A 107 -45.86 14.45 45.56
CA VAL A 107 -44.90 14.61 44.46
C VAL A 107 -43.47 14.49 45.00
N GLU A 108 -42.62 13.74 44.30
CA GLU A 108 -41.18 13.65 44.58
C GLU A 108 -40.46 14.92 44.14
N SER A 109 -39.52 15.38 44.94
CA SER A 109 -38.63 16.51 44.63
C SER A 109 -37.71 16.21 43.44
N LEU A 110 -37.05 17.26 42.94
CA LEU A 110 -35.85 17.08 42.12
C LEU A 110 -34.78 16.29 42.91
N ARG A 111 -33.96 15.50 42.19
CA ARG A 111 -32.96 14.60 42.79
C ARG A 111 -31.59 15.24 42.90
N ARG A 112 -30.95 15.12 44.06
CA ARG A 112 -29.52 15.40 44.29
C ARG A 112 -28.66 14.20 43.98
N PHE A 113 -28.04 14.23 42.81
CA PHE A 113 -26.99 13.30 42.45
C PHE A 113 -25.71 13.56 43.26
N CYS A 114 -25.04 12.47 43.64
CA CYS A 114 -23.66 12.50 44.10
C CYS A 114 -22.92 11.19 43.83
N PHE A 115 -21.61 11.28 43.73
CA PHE A 115 -20.69 10.15 43.79
C PHE A 115 -20.26 9.91 45.24
N ILE A 116 -20.11 8.64 45.61
CA ILE A 116 -19.72 8.27 46.96
C ILE A 116 -18.22 7.94 46.96
N GLY A 117 -17.39 8.87 47.42
CA GLY A 117 -15.93 8.82 47.30
C GLY A 117 -15.38 9.77 46.23
N VAL A 118 -14.19 10.33 46.48
CA VAL A 118 -13.46 11.15 45.52
C VAL A 118 -12.91 10.26 44.41
N ARG A 119 -13.17 10.62 43.15
CA ARG A 119 -12.69 9.83 42.02
C ARG A 119 -11.30 10.30 41.59
N PRO A 120 -10.38 9.39 41.24
CA PRO A 120 -9.13 9.76 40.60
C PRO A 120 -9.45 10.57 39.35
N ARG A 121 -9.00 11.82 39.31
CA ARG A 121 -9.03 12.61 38.08
C ARG A 121 -7.64 12.49 37.47
N PRO A 122 -7.52 12.20 36.17
CA PRO A 122 -6.24 12.45 35.51
C PRO A 122 -5.86 13.93 35.77
N PRO A 123 -4.56 14.26 35.83
CA PRO A 123 -4.13 15.66 35.85
C PRO A 123 -4.86 16.39 34.71
N SER A 124 -5.27 17.64 34.96
CA SER A 124 -6.03 18.45 34.00
C SER A 124 -5.50 18.25 32.59
N GLU A 125 -6.36 17.74 31.70
CA GLU A 125 -5.96 17.42 30.35
C GLU A 125 -5.44 18.69 29.65
N ALA A 126 -4.23 18.62 29.12
CA ALA A 126 -3.56 19.74 28.46
C ALA A 126 -3.17 19.37 27.01
N LEU A 127 -2.80 20.40 26.25
CA LEU A 127 -2.12 20.23 24.96
C LEU A 127 -0.80 19.46 25.12
N SER A 128 -0.26 18.97 24.01
CA SER A 128 1.09 18.40 24.02
C SER A 128 2.10 19.45 24.47
N VAL A 129 3.13 19.03 25.21
CA VAL A 129 4.35 19.84 25.32
C VAL A 129 4.97 20.04 23.94
N ILE A 130 5.80 21.07 23.81
CA ILE A 130 6.66 21.22 22.63
C ILE A 130 7.79 20.18 22.69
N HIS A 131 8.14 19.63 21.54
CA HIS A 131 9.21 18.64 21.43
C HIS A 131 10.41 19.27 20.72
N ALA A 132 11.62 19.05 21.22
CA ALA A 132 12.85 19.54 20.60
C ALA A 132 13.65 18.38 19.99
N LEU A 133 14.11 18.54 18.75
CA LEU A 133 14.82 17.50 18.00
C LEU A 133 16.17 18.01 17.47
N PRO A 134 17.30 17.36 17.80
CA PRO A 134 17.43 16.23 18.72
C PRO A 134 17.42 16.70 20.19
N SER A 135 16.65 16.03 21.05
CA SER A 135 16.79 16.09 22.51
C SER A 135 16.61 14.69 23.10
N HIS A 136 17.16 14.47 24.29
CA HIS A 136 16.95 13.24 25.06
C HIS A 136 16.99 13.57 26.56
N ASP A 137 16.02 13.11 27.33
CA ASP A 137 15.87 13.43 28.75
C ASP A 137 15.80 14.93 29.04
N LEU A 138 15.14 15.68 28.14
CA LEU A 138 15.11 17.14 28.15
C LEU A 138 16.48 17.81 28.08
N VAL A 139 17.50 17.11 27.61
CA VAL A 139 18.83 17.68 27.38
C VAL A 139 19.06 17.90 25.89
N LEU A 140 19.57 19.09 25.57
CA LEU A 140 20.04 19.51 24.26
C LEU A 140 21.57 19.52 24.26
N ARG A 141 22.17 18.46 23.71
CA ARG A 141 23.62 18.42 23.49
C ARG A 141 23.98 19.10 22.18
N ARG A 142 24.73 20.20 22.23
CA ARG A 142 25.08 20.97 21.02
C ARG A 142 25.95 20.19 20.04
N SER A 143 26.74 19.24 20.54
CA SER A 143 27.52 18.30 19.72
C SER A 143 26.66 17.48 18.77
N ASP A 144 25.39 17.27 19.11
CA ASP A 144 24.49 16.35 18.40
C ASP A 144 23.59 17.09 17.39
N PHE A 145 23.70 18.43 17.33
CA PHE A 145 22.83 19.24 16.49
C PHE A 145 23.12 19.02 14.98
N PRO A 146 22.08 18.71 14.17
CA PRO A 146 22.21 18.72 12.71
C PRO A 146 22.44 20.14 12.21
N ASP A 147 22.90 20.32 10.97
CA ASP A 147 23.29 21.65 10.43
C ASP A 147 22.21 22.72 10.53
N VAL A 148 20.93 22.34 10.47
CA VAL A 148 19.79 23.25 10.62
C VAL A 148 19.64 23.81 12.05
N GLY A 149 20.26 23.15 13.04
CA GLY A 149 20.10 23.42 14.47
C GLY A 149 19.09 22.47 15.13
N VAL A 150 18.25 22.99 16.01
CA VAL A 150 17.21 22.23 16.72
C VAL A 150 15.86 22.49 16.06
N THR A 151 15.16 21.42 15.68
CA THR A 151 13.78 21.52 15.19
C THR A 151 12.82 21.41 16.37
N LEU A 152 12.01 22.44 16.61
CA LEU A 152 10.89 22.36 17.54
C LEU A 152 9.65 21.85 16.81
N VAL A 153 8.95 20.91 17.43
CA VAL A 153 7.78 20.25 16.87
C VAL A 153 6.59 20.43 17.81
N VAL A 154 5.49 20.88 17.22
CA VAL A 154 4.17 20.89 17.84
C VAL A 154 3.40 19.67 17.35
N ALA A 155 2.90 18.85 18.26
CA ALA A 155 2.07 17.71 17.88
C ALA A 155 0.75 18.21 17.26
N PRO A 156 0.26 17.62 16.16
CA PRO A 156 -1.10 17.85 15.68
C PRO A 156 -2.13 17.70 16.81
N TYR A 157 -3.07 18.64 16.88
CA TYR A 157 -4.09 18.70 17.94
C TYR A 157 -5.48 18.42 17.38
N GLN A 158 -6.40 18.00 18.25
CA GLN A 158 -7.67 17.40 17.84
C GLN A 158 -8.59 18.36 17.06
N ALA A 159 -8.55 19.65 17.38
CA ALA A 159 -9.34 20.69 16.70
C ALA A 159 -8.55 21.44 15.61
N MET A 160 -7.42 20.89 15.14
CA MET A 160 -6.56 21.52 14.14
C MET A 160 -7.31 21.78 12.83
N GLN A 161 -7.28 23.03 12.37
CA GLN A 161 -7.90 23.46 11.12
C GLN A 161 -7.03 24.49 10.39
N ILE A 162 -7.26 24.63 9.08
CA ILE A 162 -6.55 25.61 8.26
C ILE A 162 -6.87 27.02 8.76
N GLY A 163 -5.83 27.84 8.94
CA GLY A 163 -5.94 29.21 9.44
C GLY A 163 -5.67 29.38 10.93
N ASP A 164 -5.61 28.29 11.71
CA ASP A 164 -5.10 28.36 13.08
C ASP A 164 -3.65 28.90 13.07
N THR A 165 -3.31 29.71 14.06
CA THR A 165 -1.98 30.29 14.22
C THR A 165 -1.34 29.77 15.49
N ILE A 166 -0.14 29.21 15.40
CA ILE A 166 0.61 28.67 16.52
C ILE A 166 1.82 29.56 16.76
N THR A 167 1.85 30.23 17.90
CA THR A 167 2.99 31.05 18.33
C THR A 167 3.88 30.20 19.22
N VAL A 168 5.08 29.88 18.75
CA VAL A 168 6.11 29.16 19.48
C VAL A 168 7.03 30.18 20.13
N LYS A 169 7.24 30.06 21.45
CA LYS A 169 8.14 30.94 22.21
C LYS A 169 9.26 30.11 22.84
N LEU A 170 10.49 30.57 22.69
CA LEU A 170 11.65 30.11 23.45
C LEU A 170 12.21 31.28 24.26
N VAL A 171 12.72 30.97 25.44
CA VAL A 171 13.49 31.90 26.27
C VAL A 171 14.74 31.17 26.75
N GLY A 172 15.91 31.69 26.38
CA GLY A 172 17.21 31.18 26.80
C GLY A 172 17.64 31.77 28.14
N TYR A 173 18.26 30.93 28.96
CA TYR A 173 18.89 31.32 30.22
C TYR A 173 20.32 30.78 30.23
N ASP A 174 21.27 31.62 30.61
CA ASP A 174 22.68 31.24 30.74
C ASP A 174 22.94 30.35 31.98
N GLU A 175 24.21 30.02 32.22
CA GLU A 175 24.64 29.18 33.35
C GLU A 175 24.34 29.81 34.74
N ASP A 176 24.22 31.14 34.81
CA ASP A 176 23.88 31.87 36.03
C ASP A 176 22.35 32.04 36.20
N GLY A 177 21.56 31.56 35.23
CA GLY A 177 20.10 31.67 35.22
C GLY A 177 19.61 33.07 34.82
N VAL A 178 20.45 33.89 34.21
CA VAL A 178 20.07 35.18 33.64
C VAL A 178 19.42 34.96 32.29
N GLU A 179 18.28 35.61 32.07
CA GLU A 179 17.59 35.59 30.78
C GLU A 179 18.46 36.29 29.73
N ASP A 180 18.77 35.58 28.65
CA ASP A 180 19.62 36.08 27.56
C ASP A 180 18.74 36.54 26.38
N ASP A 181 18.42 35.63 25.46
CA ASP A 181 17.60 35.89 24.29
C ASP A 181 16.22 35.21 24.36
N ASP A 182 15.17 35.92 23.92
CA ASP A 182 13.88 35.32 23.58
C ASP A 182 13.71 35.18 22.06
N ARG A 183 12.98 34.14 21.65
CA ARG A 183 12.67 33.88 20.25
C ARG A 183 11.21 33.54 20.11
N ILE A 184 10.57 34.18 19.14
CA ILE A 184 9.16 33.93 18.79
C ILE A 184 9.09 33.56 17.32
N ASP A 185 8.51 32.39 17.04
CA ASP A 185 8.18 31.94 15.70
C ASP A 185 6.67 31.71 15.58
N VAL A 186 6.14 31.86 14.38
CA VAL A 186 4.71 31.70 14.11
C VAL A 186 4.50 30.69 12.99
N ILE A 187 3.70 29.65 13.25
CA ILE A 187 3.25 28.68 12.27
C ILE A 187 1.80 28.99 11.94
N VAL A 188 1.48 29.14 10.65
CA VAL A 188 0.08 29.21 10.18
C VAL A 188 -0.31 27.84 9.63
N VAL A 189 -1.34 27.23 10.19
CA VAL A 189 -1.82 25.91 9.77
C VAL A 189 -2.38 26.02 8.34
N SER A 190 -1.86 25.17 7.45
CA SER A 190 -2.10 25.22 6.00
C SER A 190 -2.56 23.86 5.49
N LYS A 191 -2.93 23.78 4.22
CA LYS A 191 -3.30 22.51 3.58
C LYS A 191 -2.16 21.49 3.62
N ALA A 192 -0.90 21.92 3.55
CA ALA A 192 0.24 21.00 3.59
C ALA A 192 0.38 20.31 4.96
N HIS A 193 0.10 21.03 6.06
CA HIS A 193 0.04 20.45 7.40
C HIS A 193 -1.10 19.42 7.53
N MET A 194 -2.25 19.69 6.91
CA MET A 194 -3.35 18.71 6.82
C MET A 194 -3.00 17.47 5.99
N GLN A 195 -1.96 17.55 5.15
CA GLN A 195 -1.47 16.48 4.30
C GLN A 195 -0.22 15.78 4.87
N GLY A 196 0.12 16.05 6.14
CA GLY A 196 1.18 15.34 6.85
C GLY A 196 2.50 16.08 6.99
N GLN A 197 2.62 17.33 6.50
CA GLN A 197 3.77 18.18 6.84
C GLN A 197 3.78 18.48 8.35
N SER A 198 4.95 18.39 8.99
CA SER A 198 5.11 18.69 10.42
C SER A 198 4.79 20.15 10.76
N LEU A 199 4.14 20.38 11.90
CA LEU A 199 4.06 21.70 12.54
C LEU A 199 5.38 21.92 13.28
N SER A 200 6.32 22.60 12.64
CA SER A 200 7.67 22.74 13.19
C SER A 200 8.35 24.04 12.81
N VAL A 201 9.31 24.46 13.63
CA VAL A 201 10.21 25.59 13.40
C VAL A 201 11.64 25.17 13.67
N ASP A 202 12.56 25.62 12.83
CA ASP A 202 14.00 25.36 13.02
C ASP A 202 14.64 26.53 13.77
N VAL A 203 15.37 26.19 14.83
CA VAL A 203 16.14 27.13 15.65
C VAL A 203 17.62 26.90 15.34
N PRO A 204 18.31 27.87 14.74
CA PRO A 204 19.66 27.68 14.23
C PRO A 204 20.69 27.47 15.34
N LYS A 205 21.76 26.72 15.05
CA LYS A 205 22.83 26.38 16.02
C LYS A 205 23.39 27.57 16.79
N TYR A 206 23.53 28.73 16.14
CA TYR A 206 24.13 29.91 16.75
C TYR A 206 23.28 30.48 17.90
N TRP A 207 21.96 30.25 17.91
CA TRP A 207 21.08 30.76 18.98
C TRP A 207 21.39 30.08 20.33
N PHE A 208 21.85 28.83 20.30
CA PHE A 208 22.27 28.11 21.50
C PHE A 208 23.72 28.40 21.91
N SER A 209 24.42 29.32 21.23
CA SER A 209 25.87 29.42 21.36
C SER A 209 26.37 29.88 22.72
N TYR A 210 25.57 30.69 23.41
CA TYR A 210 25.87 31.24 24.74
C TYR A 210 25.13 30.52 25.88
N LEU A 211 24.35 29.47 25.57
CA LEU A 211 23.50 28.78 26.54
C LEU A 211 24.14 27.50 27.11
N GLU A 212 25.41 27.20 26.82
CA GLU A 212 26.07 26.00 27.37
C GLU A 212 26.16 26.09 28.90
N GLY A 213 25.69 25.05 29.61
CA GLY A 213 25.56 25.06 31.07
C GLY A 213 24.28 25.73 31.58
N GLY A 214 23.52 26.38 30.69
CA GLY A 214 22.22 26.99 30.96
C GLY A 214 21.04 26.13 30.48
N TYR A 215 19.90 26.77 30.23
CA TYR A 215 18.67 26.09 29.82
C TYR A 215 17.76 26.94 28.94
N VAL A 216 16.83 26.28 28.27
CA VAL A 216 15.81 26.90 27.41
C VAL A 216 14.42 26.56 27.94
N ARG A 217 13.57 27.56 28.11
CA ARG A 217 12.13 27.36 28.33
C ARG A 217 11.41 27.53 27.01
N ALA A 218 10.69 26.49 26.58
CA ALA A 218 9.98 26.49 25.31
C ALA A 218 8.51 26.12 25.51
N GLY A 219 7.62 26.88 24.87
CA GLY A 219 6.18 26.65 24.91
C GLY A 219 5.51 27.16 23.65
N TYR A 220 4.21 26.91 23.52
CA TYR A 220 3.44 27.45 22.41
C TYR A 220 2.01 27.78 22.80
N ARG A 221 1.43 28.70 22.03
CA ARG A 221 0.02 29.08 22.10
C ARG A 221 -0.64 28.84 20.77
N ILE A 222 -1.83 28.22 20.79
CA ILE A 222 -2.68 28.11 19.61
C ILE A 222 -3.71 29.23 19.68
N LYS A 223 -3.82 30.00 18.59
CA LYS A 223 -4.96 30.85 18.29
C LYS A 223 -5.79 30.17 17.20
N PHE A 224 -6.95 29.67 17.57
CA PHE A 224 -7.87 29.02 16.65
C PHE A 224 -8.46 30.04 15.67
N ALA A 225 -8.90 29.57 14.50
CA ALA A 225 -9.48 30.43 13.47
C ALA A 225 -10.74 31.19 13.92
N ASP A 226 -11.43 30.74 14.97
CA ASP A 226 -12.57 31.42 15.60
C ASP A 226 -12.15 32.52 16.62
N GLY A 227 -10.84 32.66 16.87
CA GLY A 227 -10.25 33.64 17.76
C GLY A 227 -10.02 33.17 19.19
N VAL A 228 -10.43 31.94 19.56
CA VAL A 228 -10.12 31.37 20.88
C VAL A 228 -8.62 31.08 20.98
N GLU A 229 -8.05 31.28 22.18
CA GLU A 229 -6.64 31.00 22.44
C GLU A 229 -6.50 29.90 23.51
N LEU A 230 -5.50 29.04 23.34
CA LEU A 230 -5.16 27.98 24.29
C LEU A 230 -3.64 27.82 24.40
N ASP A 231 -3.15 27.87 25.64
CA ASP A 231 -1.74 27.67 25.98
C ASP A 231 -1.42 26.18 26.16
N ALA A 232 -0.26 25.78 25.66
CA ALA A 232 0.33 24.48 25.96
C ALA A 232 1.23 24.56 27.21
N PRO A 233 1.45 23.44 27.92
CA PRO A 233 2.45 23.39 28.97
C PRO A 233 3.83 23.71 28.42
N GLU A 234 4.61 24.42 29.22
CA GLU A 234 5.98 24.79 28.89
C GLU A 234 6.94 23.65 29.23
N GLN A 235 8.00 23.52 28.45
CA GLN A 235 9.05 22.52 28.63
C GLN A 235 10.38 23.22 28.85
N ARG A 236 11.08 22.83 29.92
CA ARG A 236 12.47 23.25 30.18
C ARG A 236 13.42 22.22 29.58
N PHE A 237 14.37 22.68 28.78
CA PHE A 237 15.45 21.89 28.19
C PHE A 237 16.80 22.37 28.69
N GLU A 238 17.59 21.50 29.31
CA GLU A 238 18.96 21.83 29.70
C GLU A 238 19.87 21.83 28.47
N VAL A 239 20.78 22.79 28.36
CA VAL A 239 21.74 22.88 27.27
C VAL A 239 23.12 22.51 27.82
N ASP A 240 23.43 21.23 27.79
CA ASP A 240 24.67 20.69 28.36
C ASP A 240 25.19 19.56 27.47
N SER A 241 26.27 19.84 26.74
CA SER A 241 26.95 18.89 25.87
C SER A 241 27.75 17.83 26.63
N SER A 242 28.01 18.07 27.93
CA SER A 242 28.74 17.17 28.84
C SER A 242 27.83 16.30 29.72
N ALA A 243 26.54 16.61 29.77
CA ALA A 243 25.53 15.89 30.56
C ALA A 243 25.63 14.38 30.33
N THR A 244 25.50 13.57 31.38
CA THR A 244 25.36 12.11 31.23
C THR A 244 23.90 11.77 30.96
N LEU A 245 23.60 11.14 29.83
CA LEU A 245 22.23 10.80 29.43
C LEU A 245 21.83 9.40 29.91
N PRO A 246 20.54 9.17 30.20
CA PRO A 246 20.02 7.83 30.41
C PRO A 246 20.06 6.99 29.11
N PRO A 247 19.80 5.67 29.19
CA PRO A 247 19.66 4.82 28.02
C PRO A 247 18.50 5.25 27.11
N TYR A 248 18.71 5.14 25.79
CA TYR A 248 17.65 5.34 24.81
C TYR A 248 16.55 4.28 24.92
N LEU A 249 15.32 4.66 24.54
CA LEU A 249 14.23 3.69 24.41
C LEU A 249 14.53 2.69 23.27
N PRO A 250 13.97 1.47 23.31
CA PRO A 250 14.15 0.48 22.25
C PRO A 250 13.73 0.99 20.87
N LYS A 251 14.36 0.49 19.81
CA LYS A 251 14.00 0.86 18.43
C LYS A 251 12.55 0.48 18.10
N PRO A 252 11.86 1.27 17.24
CA PRO A 252 10.62 0.81 16.61
C PRO A 252 10.91 -0.32 15.61
N THR A 253 9.89 -1.14 15.31
CA THR A 253 9.95 -2.18 14.28
C THR A 253 8.90 -1.96 13.19
N ILE A 254 9.06 -2.60 12.04
CA ILE A 254 8.10 -2.55 10.93
C ILE A 254 7.51 -3.95 10.73
N VAL A 255 6.19 -4.08 10.81
CA VAL A 255 5.50 -5.37 10.61
C VAL A 255 5.77 -5.88 9.20
N GLY A 256 6.24 -7.13 9.08
CA GLY A 256 6.53 -7.75 7.77
C GLY A 256 7.87 -7.31 7.15
N HIS A 257 8.74 -6.65 7.91
CA HIS A 257 10.07 -6.23 7.47
C HIS A 257 11.14 -6.64 8.50
N ALA A 258 12.30 -7.09 8.00
CA ALA A 258 13.44 -7.46 8.83
C ALA A 258 14.53 -6.38 8.75
N GLU A 259 15.04 -5.95 9.91
CA GLU A 259 16.15 -4.98 9.99
C GLU A 259 17.36 -5.47 9.18
N GLY A 260 18.03 -4.53 8.50
CA GLY A 260 19.17 -4.81 7.62
C GLY A 260 18.82 -5.34 6.23
N THR A 261 17.54 -5.58 5.93
CA THR A 261 17.09 -5.86 4.56
C THR A 261 16.55 -4.59 3.90
N PRO A 262 16.69 -4.41 2.57
CA PRO A 262 16.03 -3.32 1.88
C PRO A 262 14.50 -3.47 1.93
N LEU A 263 13.80 -2.37 2.21
CA LEU A 263 12.34 -2.30 2.25
C LEU A 263 11.79 -2.03 0.86
N ASP A 264 10.95 -2.94 0.35
CA ASP A 264 10.29 -2.81 -0.96
C ASP A 264 8.89 -2.18 -0.82
N PRO A 265 8.67 -0.94 -1.29
CA PRO A 265 7.36 -0.28 -1.21
C PRO A 265 6.22 -1.08 -1.86
N ALA A 266 6.51 -1.93 -2.86
CA ALA A 266 5.48 -2.72 -3.55
C ALA A 266 4.81 -3.77 -2.65
N LYS A 267 5.48 -4.15 -1.55
CA LYS A 267 4.94 -5.07 -0.51
C LYS A 267 4.05 -4.38 0.51
N PHE A 268 4.03 -3.05 0.54
CA PHE A 268 3.33 -2.24 1.54
C PHE A 268 2.37 -1.22 0.90
N ARG A 269 1.49 -1.73 0.02
CA ARG A 269 0.58 -0.89 -0.79
C ARG A 269 -0.39 -0.05 0.03
N ASP A 270 -0.72 -0.49 1.24
CA ASP A 270 -1.64 0.20 2.17
C ASP A 270 -0.89 1.05 3.23
N GLY A 271 0.42 1.20 3.08
CA GLY A 271 1.31 1.88 4.03
C GLY A 271 2.07 0.92 4.96
N LEU A 272 3.01 1.46 5.74
CA LEU A 272 3.75 0.70 6.73
C LEU A 272 2.99 0.65 8.05
N THR A 273 2.95 -0.52 8.67
CA THR A 273 2.59 -0.63 10.09
C THR A 273 3.86 -0.63 10.92
N ILE A 274 4.05 0.43 11.69
CA ILE A 274 5.16 0.62 12.62
C ILE A 274 4.72 0.16 14.00
N GLN A 275 5.52 -0.65 14.68
CA GLN A 275 5.29 -1.02 16.07
C GLN A 275 6.28 -0.27 16.96
N VAL A 276 5.74 0.44 17.94
CA VAL A 276 6.48 1.11 19.00
C VAL A 276 6.36 0.27 20.27
N PRO A 277 7.47 -0.24 20.82
CA PRO A 277 7.46 -0.94 22.10
C PRO A 277 6.91 -0.02 23.21
N THR A 278 6.14 -0.60 24.13
CA THR A 278 5.80 0.10 25.37
C THR A 278 7.07 0.32 26.19
N TYR A 279 7.18 1.52 26.76
CA TYR A 279 8.31 1.92 27.59
C TYR A 279 7.93 1.91 29.08
N PRO A 280 8.91 1.72 29.98
CA PRO A 280 8.69 1.86 31.42
C PRO A 280 8.09 3.24 31.74
N ASP A 281 7.12 3.30 32.64
CA ASP A 281 6.45 4.54 33.09
C ASP A 281 5.55 5.26 32.07
N ILE A 282 5.16 4.57 30.99
CA ILE A 282 4.10 5.04 30.09
C ILE A 282 2.83 5.36 30.88
N THR A 283 2.32 6.57 30.71
CA THR A 283 1.21 7.13 31.50
C THR A 283 0.13 7.69 30.57
N VAL A 284 -1.13 7.67 31.02
CA VAL A 284 -2.22 8.34 30.29
C VAL A 284 -1.87 9.80 30.04
N SER A 285 -2.13 10.26 28.82
CA SER A 285 -1.82 11.58 28.27
C SER A 285 -0.38 11.82 27.83
N ASP A 286 0.53 10.84 27.94
CA ASP A 286 1.83 10.92 27.27
C ASP A 286 1.62 11.11 25.76
N ARG A 287 2.50 11.90 25.14
CA ARG A 287 2.47 12.17 23.69
C ARG A 287 3.61 11.46 23.01
N ILE A 288 3.30 10.41 22.28
CA ILE A 288 4.27 9.67 21.48
C ILE A 288 4.33 10.30 20.09
N LEU A 289 5.52 10.65 19.63
CA LEU A 289 5.78 11.13 18.28
C LEU A 289 6.67 10.14 17.54
N VAL A 290 6.12 9.44 16.55
CA VAL A 290 6.91 8.64 15.61
C VAL A 290 7.35 9.53 14.46
N ARG A 291 8.64 9.52 14.13
CA ARG A 291 9.22 10.31 13.05
C ARG A 291 9.83 9.40 12.00
N TRP A 292 9.39 9.58 10.75
CA TRP A 292 9.98 9.00 9.55
C TRP A 292 10.67 10.11 8.77
N ARG A 293 12.00 10.05 8.66
CA ARG A 293 12.80 11.06 7.94
C ARG A 293 13.61 10.42 6.82
N SER A 294 13.39 10.86 5.60
CA SER A 294 14.18 10.56 4.41
C SER A 294 14.65 11.87 3.75
N ALA A 295 15.41 11.78 2.66
CA ALA A 295 15.80 12.98 1.91
C ALA A 295 14.61 13.72 1.29
N ALA A 296 13.49 13.01 1.05
CA ALA A 296 12.31 13.53 0.37
C ALA A 296 11.13 13.84 1.32
N SER A 297 11.17 13.36 2.56
CA SER A 297 10.05 13.51 3.50
C SER A 297 10.53 13.55 4.96
N ASP A 298 9.86 14.36 5.77
CA ASP A 298 9.97 14.35 7.22
C ASP A 298 8.56 14.31 7.81
N THR A 299 8.09 13.11 8.12
CA THR A 299 6.71 12.84 8.55
C THR A 299 6.68 12.53 10.03
N ILE A 300 5.73 13.14 10.75
CA ILE A 300 5.51 12.91 12.17
C ILE A 300 4.11 12.34 12.39
N LEU A 301 4.02 11.22 13.10
CA LEU A 301 2.78 10.53 13.46
C LEU A 301 2.60 10.66 14.98
N PRO A 302 1.67 11.49 15.45
CA PRO A 302 1.40 11.65 16.88
C PRO A 302 0.43 10.58 17.40
N LEU A 303 0.60 10.21 18.66
CA LEU A 303 -0.41 9.48 19.43
C LEU A 303 -0.47 10.03 20.85
N ARG A 304 -1.70 10.17 21.36
CA ARG A 304 -1.94 10.41 22.77
C ARG A 304 -2.21 9.07 23.44
N VAL A 305 -1.46 8.78 24.50
CA VAL A 305 -1.70 7.59 25.32
C VAL A 305 -3.03 7.76 26.06
N ASP A 306 -3.92 6.80 25.88
CA ASP A 306 -5.18 6.66 26.61
C ASP A 306 -5.19 5.34 27.40
N PRO A 307 -6.17 5.10 28.28
CA PRO A 307 -6.22 3.87 29.06
C PRO A 307 -6.18 2.58 28.23
N SER A 308 -6.70 2.57 26.99
CA SER A 308 -6.64 1.39 26.12
C SER A 308 -5.23 1.11 25.61
N THR A 309 -4.43 2.15 25.36
CA THR A 309 -3.02 2.05 24.95
C THR A 309 -2.17 1.33 26.01
N LEU A 310 -2.46 1.54 27.30
CA LEU A 310 -1.71 0.91 28.41
C LEU A 310 -1.89 -0.62 28.48
N VAL A 311 -3.02 -1.13 27.99
CA VAL A 311 -3.33 -2.57 27.98
C VAL A 311 -2.89 -3.22 26.66
N ALA A 312 -2.82 -2.44 25.59
CA ALA A 312 -2.59 -2.89 24.22
C ALA A 312 -1.09 -3.02 23.87
N GLY A 313 -0.37 -3.96 24.50
CA GLY A 313 0.94 -4.45 24.02
C GLY A 313 1.86 -3.38 23.37
N PRO A 314 2.42 -3.61 22.16
CA PRO A 314 3.09 -2.55 21.40
C PRO A 314 2.08 -1.62 20.71
N VAL A 315 2.39 -0.32 20.69
CA VAL A 315 1.57 0.71 20.05
C VAL A 315 1.79 0.70 18.54
N LEU A 316 0.72 0.71 17.75
CA LEU A 316 0.79 0.63 16.30
C LEU A 316 0.55 1.99 15.64
N PHE A 317 1.42 2.35 14.69
CA PHE A 317 1.30 3.54 13.86
C PHE A 317 1.23 3.14 12.39
N ARG A 318 0.52 3.93 11.57
CA ARG A 318 0.47 3.74 10.12
C ARG A 318 1.19 4.88 9.39
N LEU A 319 2.26 4.55 8.67
CA LEU A 319 2.88 5.47 7.71
C LEU A 319 2.16 5.34 6.36
N PRO A 320 1.65 6.43 5.77
CA PRO A 320 0.98 6.37 4.47
C PRO A 320 1.87 5.83 3.34
N ALA A 321 1.26 5.14 2.37
CA ALA A 321 1.99 4.55 1.24
C ALA A 321 2.67 5.60 0.35
N GLU A 322 2.11 6.81 0.29
CA GLU A 322 2.64 7.94 -0.48
C GLU A 322 3.97 8.42 0.12
N VAL A 323 4.06 8.51 1.45
CA VAL A 323 5.31 8.87 2.15
C VAL A 323 6.39 7.81 1.93
N LEU A 324 6.00 6.54 1.95
CA LEU A 324 6.90 5.43 1.65
C LEU A 324 7.40 5.51 0.20
N THR A 325 6.50 5.78 -0.73
CA THR A 325 6.82 5.91 -2.16
C THR A 325 7.76 7.08 -2.42
N LEU A 326 7.55 8.23 -1.77
CA LEU A 326 8.46 9.38 -1.86
C LEU A 326 9.87 9.07 -1.35
N SER A 327 10.00 8.11 -0.43
CA SER A 327 11.29 7.69 0.13
C SER A 327 12.04 6.68 -0.75
N SER A 328 11.46 6.24 -1.87
CA SER A 328 12.04 5.26 -2.81
C SER A 328 13.45 5.65 -3.27
N GLY A 329 14.38 4.70 -3.23
CA GLY A 329 15.77 4.91 -3.65
C GLY A 329 16.62 5.69 -2.66
N THR A 330 16.11 5.96 -1.45
CA THR A 330 16.83 6.67 -0.39
C THR A 330 16.91 5.85 0.89
N SER A 331 17.78 6.25 1.82
CA SER A 331 17.80 5.72 3.17
C SER A 331 16.92 6.60 4.07
N ALA A 332 16.04 5.97 4.83
CA ALA A 332 15.16 6.61 5.79
C ALA A 332 15.54 6.24 7.23
N ARG A 333 15.31 7.18 8.14
CA ARG A 333 15.50 7.02 9.58
C ARG A 333 14.13 7.02 10.25
N LEU A 334 13.78 5.89 10.86
CA LEU A 334 12.57 5.73 11.67
C LEU A 334 12.94 5.78 13.16
N SER A 335 12.30 6.66 13.91
CA SER A 335 12.53 6.81 15.35
C SER A 335 11.25 7.26 16.05
N TYR A 336 11.23 7.26 17.37
CA TYR A 336 10.16 7.89 18.14
C TYR A 336 10.70 8.54 19.41
N LEU A 337 9.89 9.40 20.00
CA LEU A 337 10.06 9.85 21.37
C LEU A 337 8.70 9.92 22.07
N TYR A 338 8.71 10.03 23.38
CA TYR A 338 7.55 10.54 24.11
C TYR A 338 7.86 11.87 24.79
N GLY A 339 6.81 12.65 25.04
CA GLY A 339 6.89 13.85 25.86
C GLY A 339 5.67 13.96 26.78
N ARG A 340 5.95 14.35 28.02
CA ARG A 340 5.01 14.85 29.02
C ARG A 340 5.68 16.02 29.73
N GLU A 341 4.90 16.81 30.47
CA GLU A 341 5.48 17.92 31.23
C GLU A 341 6.64 17.42 32.11
N ASN A 342 7.80 18.08 31.98
CA ASN A 342 9.03 17.74 32.69
C ASN A 342 9.58 16.31 32.46
N ALA A 343 9.19 15.60 31.39
CA ALA A 343 9.88 14.37 30.99
C ALA A 343 9.78 14.08 29.48
N SER A 344 10.90 13.68 28.88
CA SER A 344 10.93 13.23 27.49
C SER A 344 12.08 12.27 27.25
N LEU A 345 11.84 11.14 26.59
CA LEU A 345 12.91 10.24 26.14
C LEU A 345 12.77 9.93 24.66
N SER A 346 13.90 9.94 23.98
CA SER A 346 14.05 9.50 22.59
C SER A 346 14.43 8.04 22.50
N ALA A 347 13.97 7.37 21.44
CA ALA A 347 14.36 6.01 21.10
C ALA A 347 15.61 5.96 20.21
N GLU A 348 16.26 4.81 20.20
CA GLU A 348 17.18 4.48 19.12
C GLU A 348 16.46 4.49 17.76
N ALA A 349 17.20 4.84 16.71
CA ALA A 349 16.65 4.89 15.36
C ALA A 349 16.87 3.57 14.60
N LEU A 350 15.85 3.17 13.83
CA LEU A 350 15.94 2.14 12.81
C LEU A 350 16.33 2.79 11.47
N GLN A 351 17.43 2.36 10.89
CA GLN A 351 17.85 2.72 9.53
C GLN A 351 17.14 1.80 8.53
N VAL A 352 16.52 2.36 7.49
CA VAL A 352 15.74 1.61 6.50
C VAL A 352 16.13 2.06 5.10
N ASP A 353 16.74 1.18 4.32
CA ASP A 353 16.98 1.45 2.89
C ASP A 353 15.73 1.11 2.09
N VAL A 354 15.15 2.09 1.41
CA VAL A 354 13.91 1.92 0.65
C VAL A 354 14.26 1.65 -0.82
N VAL A 355 13.87 0.49 -1.33
CA VAL A 355 14.11 0.09 -2.71
C VAL A 355 13.32 0.99 -3.65
N MET A 356 13.95 1.42 -4.74
CA MET A 356 13.24 2.09 -5.82
C MET A 356 12.45 1.05 -6.64
N PRO A 357 11.11 1.14 -6.73
CA PRO A 357 10.33 0.20 -7.52
C PRO A 357 10.77 0.26 -8.99
N ARG A 358 11.18 -0.87 -9.56
CA ARG A 358 11.58 -0.92 -10.96
C ARG A 358 10.35 -0.88 -11.86
N THR A 359 10.35 0.04 -12.82
CA THR A 359 9.34 0.07 -13.88
C THR A 359 9.87 -0.68 -15.10
N LEU A 360 9.38 -1.90 -15.33
CA LEU A 360 9.77 -2.70 -16.49
C LEU A 360 9.04 -2.22 -17.75
N ARG A 361 9.78 -2.12 -18.86
CA ARG A 361 9.24 -1.79 -20.20
C ARG A 361 9.21 -3.04 -21.08
N VAL A 362 8.37 -3.04 -22.13
CA VAL A 362 8.36 -4.10 -23.15
C VAL A 362 9.76 -4.28 -23.79
N PRO A 363 10.14 -5.49 -24.22
CA PRO A 363 11.37 -5.68 -25.01
C PRO A 363 11.25 -5.06 -26.40
N ASP A 364 12.40 -4.74 -26.99
CA ASP A 364 12.51 -4.36 -28.40
C ASP A 364 12.71 -5.60 -29.28
N VAL A 365 11.81 -5.80 -30.24
CA VAL A 365 11.87 -6.90 -31.21
C VAL A 365 12.53 -6.40 -32.48
N GLY A 366 13.77 -6.84 -32.73
CA GLY A 366 14.57 -6.40 -33.87
C GLY A 366 13.85 -6.58 -35.21
N GLY A 367 13.69 -5.48 -35.95
CA GLY A 367 13.04 -5.47 -37.27
C GLY A 367 11.51 -5.44 -37.25
N ALA A 368 10.88 -5.47 -36.08
CA ALA A 368 9.43 -5.27 -35.96
C ALA A 368 9.09 -3.77 -36.02
N GLN A 369 7.96 -3.45 -36.64
CA GLN A 369 7.40 -2.10 -36.65
C GLN A 369 6.25 -2.03 -35.65
N PRO A 370 6.20 -1.01 -34.78
CA PRO A 370 5.06 -0.80 -33.89
C PRO A 370 3.76 -0.62 -34.69
N ASP A 371 2.67 -1.18 -34.18
CA ASP A 371 1.34 -0.91 -34.68
C ASP A 371 0.80 0.40 -34.05
N SER A 372 -0.52 0.61 -34.02
CA SER A 372 -1.14 1.81 -33.42
C SER A 372 -0.85 1.97 -31.92
N THR A 373 -0.48 0.89 -31.23
CA THR A 373 -0.05 0.89 -29.82
C THR A 373 1.40 0.43 -29.75
N PRO A 374 2.29 1.13 -29.01
CA PRO A 374 3.72 0.80 -28.97
C PRO A 374 4.05 -0.56 -28.34
N ALA A 375 3.10 -1.18 -27.63
CA ALA A 375 3.23 -2.53 -27.09
C ALA A 375 2.84 -3.64 -28.11
N TRP A 376 2.41 -3.27 -29.31
CA TRP A 376 2.02 -4.19 -30.37
C TRP A 376 2.88 -3.91 -31.60
N GLY A 377 3.17 -4.93 -32.39
CA GLY A 377 3.85 -4.70 -33.65
C GLY A 377 3.82 -5.85 -34.62
N THR A 378 4.33 -5.54 -35.81
CA THR A 378 4.37 -6.43 -36.95
C THR A 378 5.81 -6.59 -37.46
N LEU A 379 6.25 -7.82 -37.62
CA LEU A 379 7.52 -8.21 -38.25
C LEU A 379 7.21 -8.87 -39.60
N THR A 380 7.96 -8.55 -40.66
CA THR A 380 7.85 -9.28 -41.93
C THR A 380 8.74 -10.52 -41.89
N ALA A 381 8.26 -11.64 -42.45
CA ALA A 381 9.02 -12.90 -42.46
C ALA A 381 10.41 -12.76 -43.10
N LEU A 382 10.55 -11.87 -44.10
CA LEU A 382 11.83 -11.58 -44.76
C LEU A 382 12.87 -11.00 -43.80
N ASN A 383 12.46 -10.20 -42.82
CA ASN A 383 13.36 -9.63 -41.81
C ASN A 383 13.75 -10.64 -40.70
N ALA A 384 13.22 -11.86 -40.75
CA ALA A 384 13.35 -12.86 -39.71
C ALA A 384 13.92 -14.20 -40.23
N VAL A 385 14.39 -14.24 -41.48
CA VAL A 385 14.92 -15.45 -42.13
C VAL A 385 16.11 -16.05 -41.38
N ASP A 386 16.96 -15.19 -40.80
CA ASP A 386 18.12 -15.59 -40.02
C ASP A 386 17.82 -15.65 -38.51
N GLY A 387 16.55 -15.62 -38.11
CA GLY A 387 16.15 -15.46 -36.71
C GLY A 387 15.94 -14.00 -36.32
N VAL A 388 15.70 -13.75 -35.03
CA VAL A 388 15.31 -12.43 -34.51
C VAL A 388 16.14 -12.09 -33.28
N TYR A 389 16.67 -10.87 -33.24
CA TYR A 389 17.30 -10.33 -32.04
C TYR A 389 16.27 -9.62 -31.17
N ILE A 390 16.32 -9.89 -29.87
CA ILE A 390 15.50 -9.21 -28.86
C ILE A 390 16.44 -8.40 -27.95
N SER A 391 16.14 -7.12 -27.78
CA SER A 391 16.89 -6.24 -26.89
C SER A 391 16.05 -5.87 -25.67
N VAL A 392 16.59 -6.08 -24.48
CA VAL A 392 15.98 -5.69 -23.22
C VAL A 392 16.41 -4.24 -22.90
N PRO A 393 15.49 -3.36 -22.44
CA PRO A 393 15.82 -1.98 -22.12
C PRO A 393 17.02 -1.84 -21.17
N ALA A 394 17.81 -0.79 -21.34
CA ALA A 394 18.88 -0.45 -20.40
C ALA A 394 18.35 -0.27 -18.97
N ASP A 395 19.22 -0.45 -17.98
CA ASP A 395 18.94 -0.33 -16.53
C ASP A 395 17.93 -1.34 -15.95
N THR A 396 17.57 -2.37 -16.74
CA THR A 396 16.62 -3.41 -16.32
C THR A 396 17.26 -4.40 -15.34
N LEU A 397 18.49 -4.85 -15.64
CA LEU A 397 19.17 -5.93 -14.94
C LEU A 397 20.01 -5.39 -13.77
N ALA A 398 19.71 -5.81 -12.54
CA ALA A 398 20.53 -5.46 -11.38
C ALA A 398 21.65 -6.48 -11.10
N PRO A 399 22.66 -6.09 -10.30
CA PRO A 399 23.70 -7.02 -9.86
C PRO A 399 23.12 -8.29 -9.23
N GLY A 400 23.55 -9.46 -9.70
CA GLY A 400 23.17 -10.77 -9.16
C GLY A 400 21.86 -11.36 -9.69
N GLU A 401 21.17 -10.68 -10.61
CA GLU A 401 19.99 -11.20 -11.28
C GLU A 401 20.34 -11.96 -12.55
N SER A 402 19.47 -12.92 -12.92
CA SER A 402 19.50 -13.57 -14.23
C SER A 402 18.31 -13.14 -15.08
N LEU A 403 18.53 -13.10 -16.39
CA LEU A 403 17.57 -12.64 -17.40
C LEU A 403 17.33 -13.74 -18.43
N GLU A 404 16.07 -14.01 -18.74
CA GLU A 404 15.67 -14.85 -19.88
C GLU A 404 14.59 -14.15 -20.71
N VAL A 405 14.64 -14.34 -22.02
CA VAL A 405 13.64 -13.80 -22.97
C VAL A 405 12.71 -14.93 -23.41
N HIS A 406 11.41 -14.65 -23.34
CA HIS A 406 10.34 -15.55 -23.71
C HIS A 406 9.75 -15.14 -25.06
N TRP A 407 9.88 -16.01 -26.04
CA TRP A 407 9.18 -15.96 -27.32
C TRP A 407 7.99 -16.91 -27.24
N ALA A 408 6.87 -16.39 -26.72
CA ALA A 408 5.74 -17.18 -26.27
C ALA A 408 4.74 -17.49 -27.41
N GLY A 409 5.25 -17.91 -28.57
CA GLY A 409 4.43 -18.44 -29.65
C GLY A 409 3.86 -19.83 -29.34
N LYS A 410 3.16 -20.44 -30.31
CA LYS A 410 2.45 -21.71 -30.06
C LYS A 410 3.44 -22.88 -29.83
N PRO A 411 3.41 -23.57 -28.68
CA PRO A 411 4.26 -24.74 -28.46
C PRO A 411 3.89 -25.94 -29.36
N PRO A 412 4.84 -26.85 -29.65
CA PRO A 412 6.25 -26.75 -29.31
C PRO A 412 7.06 -25.92 -30.33
N HIS A 413 6.58 -25.81 -31.57
CA HIS A 413 7.38 -25.30 -32.70
C HIS A 413 7.56 -23.78 -32.69
N GLY A 414 6.60 -23.02 -32.15
CA GLY A 414 6.63 -21.56 -32.09
C GLY A 414 7.07 -20.99 -30.75
N HIS A 415 7.43 -21.82 -29.78
CA HIS A 415 7.77 -21.38 -28.43
C HIS A 415 9.28 -21.54 -28.16
N TYR A 416 9.93 -20.49 -27.64
CA TYR A 416 11.35 -20.55 -27.29
C TYR A 416 11.66 -19.67 -26.07
N ILE A 417 12.56 -20.14 -25.21
CA ILE A 417 13.10 -19.37 -24.07
C ILE A 417 14.60 -19.20 -24.29
N ALA A 418 15.02 -17.98 -24.57
CA ALA A 418 16.42 -17.64 -24.68
C ALA A 418 16.98 -17.35 -23.28
N ARG A 419 17.75 -18.29 -22.74
CA ARG A 419 18.33 -18.22 -21.39
C ARG A 419 19.71 -17.57 -21.35
N THR A 420 20.35 -17.45 -22.50
CA THR A 420 21.72 -16.93 -22.63
C THR A 420 21.75 -15.75 -23.61
N PRO A 421 22.42 -14.64 -23.26
CA PRO A 421 22.60 -13.54 -24.18
C PRO A 421 23.50 -13.96 -25.35
N VAL A 422 23.41 -13.23 -26.46
CA VAL A 422 24.20 -13.48 -27.68
C VAL A 422 25.69 -13.37 -27.38
N ARG A 423 26.08 -12.44 -26.50
CA ARG A 423 27.45 -12.30 -26.03
C ARG A 423 27.48 -11.95 -24.54
N PRO A 424 28.46 -12.46 -23.78
CA PRO A 424 28.60 -12.14 -22.36
C PRO A 424 28.81 -10.65 -22.05
N ASP A 425 29.44 -9.90 -22.97
CA ASP A 425 29.69 -8.45 -22.87
C ASP A 425 28.45 -7.60 -23.18
N ASN A 426 27.38 -8.20 -23.71
CA ASN A 426 26.09 -7.56 -23.92
C ASN A 426 24.95 -8.41 -23.33
N PRO A 427 24.75 -8.38 -22.00
CA PRO A 427 23.82 -9.27 -21.30
C PRO A 427 22.34 -8.98 -21.58
N LEU A 428 22.03 -7.90 -22.32
CA LEU A 428 20.65 -7.47 -22.58
C LEU A 428 20.18 -7.83 -23.99
N ARG A 429 20.97 -8.55 -24.79
CA ARG A 429 20.61 -8.92 -26.15
C ARG A 429 20.54 -10.43 -26.33
N PHE A 430 19.39 -10.91 -26.79
CA PHE A 430 19.08 -12.33 -26.97
C PHE A 430 18.76 -12.62 -28.44
N PHE A 431 18.86 -13.89 -28.83
CA PHE A 431 18.59 -14.33 -30.19
C PHE A 431 17.59 -15.48 -30.20
N ILE A 432 16.60 -15.35 -31.07
CA ILE A 432 15.54 -16.34 -31.31
C ILE A 432 15.85 -17.04 -32.64
N PRO A 433 16.13 -18.36 -32.62
CA PRO A 433 16.44 -19.10 -33.84
C PRO A 433 15.29 -19.11 -34.84
N ALA A 434 15.63 -19.09 -36.13
CA ALA A 434 14.69 -19.02 -37.26
C ALA A 434 13.59 -20.10 -37.25
N GLN A 435 13.89 -21.32 -36.74
CA GLN A 435 12.91 -22.40 -36.65
C GLN A 435 11.69 -22.05 -35.77
N TYR A 436 11.91 -21.26 -34.70
CA TYR A 436 10.83 -20.82 -33.82
C TYR A 436 10.06 -19.62 -34.39
N VAL A 437 10.68 -18.86 -35.29
CA VAL A 437 10.03 -17.80 -36.06
C VAL A 437 9.04 -18.41 -37.06
N ALA A 438 9.47 -19.43 -37.80
CA ALA A 438 8.72 -20.02 -38.89
C ALA A 438 7.33 -20.54 -38.48
N ALA A 439 7.23 -21.20 -37.33
CA ALA A 439 5.95 -21.71 -36.81
C ALA A 439 4.92 -20.61 -36.49
N ASN A 440 5.38 -19.38 -36.26
CA ASN A 440 4.54 -18.23 -35.92
C ASN A 440 4.15 -17.36 -37.13
N LEU A 441 4.47 -17.79 -38.36
CA LEU A 441 4.03 -17.11 -39.58
C LEU A 441 2.50 -17.05 -39.64
N GLY A 442 1.97 -15.84 -39.87
CA GLY A 442 0.56 -15.61 -40.14
C GLY A 442 0.08 -16.34 -41.39
N ARG A 443 -1.21 -16.62 -41.48
CA ARG A 443 -1.85 -17.33 -42.61
C ARG A 443 -2.07 -16.44 -43.84
N GLY A 444 -1.78 -15.15 -43.72
CA GLY A 444 -1.87 -14.14 -44.76
C GLY A 444 -1.55 -12.74 -44.22
N ASP A 445 -1.49 -11.74 -45.09
CA ASP A 445 -1.07 -10.38 -44.74
C ASP A 445 -1.93 -9.68 -43.69
N ARG A 446 -3.19 -10.11 -43.56
CA ARG A 446 -4.21 -9.54 -42.66
C ARG A 446 -4.57 -10.47 -41.50
N ASP A 447 -3.90 -11.62 -41.36
CA ASP A 447 -4.21 -12.56 -40.29
C ASP A 447 -3.80 -11.96 -38.93
N GLU A 448 -4.74 -11.71 -38.03
CA GLU A 448 -4.46 -11.23 -36.67
C GLU A 448 -4.49 -12.38 -35.63
N SER A 449 -4.90 -13.59 -36.04
CA SER A 449 -5.13 -14.72 -35.13
C SER A 449 -3.85 -15.37 -34.60
N LYS A 450 -2.72 -15.18 -35.30
CA LYS A 450 -1.40 -15.68 -34.91
C LYS A 450 -0.53 -14.65 -34.18
N ARG A 451 -1.14 -13.74 -33.42
CA ARG A 451 -0.40 -12.86 -32.50
C ARG A 451 0.04 -13.63 -31.25
N PHE A 452 1.23 -13.33 -30.77
CA PHE A 452 1.79 -13.92 -29.55
C PHE A 452 2.65 -12.91 -28.81
N ASP A 453 2.99 -13.25 -27.56
CA ASP A 453 3.69 -12.35 -26.66
C ASP A 453 5.21 -12.59 -26.70
N VAL A 454 5.95 -11.49 -26.63
CA VAL A 454 7.40 -11.47 -26.40
C VAL A 454 7.67 -10.66 -25.15
N PHE A 455 8.30 -11.25 -24.14
CA PHE A 455 8.59 -10.59 -22.87
C PHE A 455 9.90 -11.11 -22.29
N TYR A 456 10.39 -10.51 -21.20
CA TYR A 456 11.54 -11.01 -20.46
C TYR A 456 11.21 -11.21 -18.99
N ARG A 457 11.95 -12.13 -18.36
CA ARG A 457 11.82 -12.48 -16.96
C ARG A 457 13.13 -12.20 -16.24
N LEU A 458 13.05 -11.44 -15.16
CA LEU A 458 14.13 -11.25 -14.20
C LEU A 458 13.94 -12.23 -13.06
N THR A 459 15.01 -12.92 -12.66
CA THR A 459 14.99 -13.85 -11.53
C THR A 459 16.05 -13.47 -10.51
N ALA A 460 15.64 -13.35 -9.25
CA ALA A 460 16.48 -13.02 -8.11
C ALA A 460 16.14 -13.91 -6.92
N ARG A 461 17.12 -14.67 -6.39
CA ARG A 461 16.97 -15.47 -5.16
C ARG A 461 15.73 -16.39 -5.11
N GLY A 462 15.32 -16.92 -6.26
CA GLY A 462 14.18 -17.84 -6.39
C GLY A 462 12.84 -17.18 -6.76
N ASP A 463 12.72 -15.86 -6.63
CA ASP A 463 11.57 -15.10 -7.11
C ASP A 463 11.81 -14.58 -8.52
N HIS A 464 10.72 -14.32 -9.25
CA HIS A 464 10.80 -13.73 -10.57
C HIS A 464 9.76 -12.63 -10.81
N VAL A 465 10.08 -11.73 -11.72
CA VAL A 465 9.18 -10.70 -12.24
C VAL A 465 9.26 -10.67 -13.76
N ASP A 466 8.09 -10.61 -14.39
CA ASP A 466 7.95 -10.54 -15.85
C ASP A 466 7.73 -9.09 -16.29
N SER A 467 8.33 -8.73 -17.43
CA SER A 467 8.04 -7.46 -18.09
C SER A 467 6.62 -7.43 -18.66
N PRO A 468 6.07 -6.25 -18.98
CA PRO A 468 4.95 -6.18 -19.92
C PRO A 468 5.30 -6.88 -21.24
N SER A 469 4.31 -7.49 -21.89
CA SER A 469 4.47 -8.19 -23.16
C SER A 469 4.45 -7.26 -24.36
N TYR A 470 5.33 -7.50 -25.33
CA TYR A 470 5.24 -6.99 -26.69
C TYR A 470 4.43 -7.96 -27.56
N ARG A 471 3.25 -7.56 -28.02
CA ARG A 471 2.33 -8.41 -28.78
C ARG A 471 2.65 -8.39 -30.27
N LEU A 472 3.36 -9.43 -30.71
CA LEU A 472 3.94 -9.52 -32.04
C LEU A 472 3.05 -10.31 -33.00
N ARG A 473 3.01 -9.86 -34.26
CA ARG A 473 2.59 -10.66 -35.42
C ARG A 473 3.72 -10.79 -36.43
N ILE A 474 3.86 -11.96 -37.06
CA ILE A 474 4.76 -12.15 -38.20
C ILE A 474 3.96 -12.26 -39.49
N LYS A 475 4.10 -11.28 -40.39
CA LYS A 475 3.51 -11.31 -41.73
C LYS A 475 4.25 -12.34 -42.60
N PRO A 476 3.53 -13.26 -43.27
CA PRO A 476 4.17 -14.28 -44.11
C PRO A 476 4.88 -13.69 -45.33
N PHE A 477 5.64 -14.54 -46.03
CA PHE A 477 6.20 -14.16 -47.33
C PHE A 477 5.07 -13.95 -48.36
N ALA A 478 5.30 -13.02 -49.29
CA ALA A 478 4.44 -12.89 -50.47
C ALA A 478 4.40 -14.20 -51.27
N SER A 479 3.27 -14.50 -51.90
CA SER A 479 3.08 -15.76 -52.65
C SER A 479 4.13 -16.00 -53.75
N SER A 480 4.66 -14.92 -54.34
CA SER A 480 5.72 -14.97 -55.36
C SER A 480 7.07 -15.45 -54.83
N ALA A 481 7.32 -15.37 -53.52
CA ALA A 481 8.56 -15.81 -52.90
C ALA A 481 8.63 -17.33 -52.72
N TYR A 482 7.50 -18.03 -52.76
CA TYR A 482 7.48 -19.48 -52.66
C TYR A 482 7.85 -20.14 -54.00
N PRO A 483 8.52 -21.30 -54.00
CA PRO A 483 8.80 -22.05 -55.22
C PRO A 483 7.50 -22.53 -55.88
N GLN A 484 7.57 -22.74 -57.20
CA GLN A 484 6.50 -23.39 -57.96
C GLN A 484 6.88 -24.84 -58.17
N ILE A 485 5.95 -25.76 -57.94
CA ILE A 485 6.15 -27.18 -58.29
C ILE A 485 6.15 -27.33 -59.82
N THR A 486 7.12 -28.04 -60.37
CA THR A 486 7.25 -28.26 -61.82
C THR A 486 7.34 -29.74 -62.16
N CYS A 487 7.00 -30.09 -63.40
CA CYS A 487 7.11 -31.43 -63.94
C CYS A 487 8.15 -31.43 -65.06
N LEU A 488 9.20 -32.23 -64.94
CA LEU A 488 10.34 -32.22 -65.88
C LEU A 488 9.94 -32.64 -67.29
N GLN A 489 9.01 -33.57 -67.41
CA GLN A 489 8.51 -34.11 -68.68
C GLN A 489 7.53 -33.15 -69.39
N ALA A 490 7.11 -32.06 -68.73
CA ALA A 490 6.23 -31.08 -69.34
C ALA A 490 6.99 -30.15 -70.30
N SER A 491 6.35 -29.81 -71.42
CA SER A 491 6.84 -28.84 -72.39
C SER A 491 5.91 -27.63 -72.36
N GLY A 492 6.32 -26.57 -71.69
CA GLY A 492 5.43 -25.44 -71.38
C GLY A 492 4.30 -25.88 -70.45
N SER A 493 3.06 -25.61 -70.81
CA SER A 493 1.88 -26.00 -70.02
C SER A 493 1.29 -27.35 -70.43
N VAL A 494 2.02 -28.18 -71.18
CA VAL A 494 1.52 -29.46 -71.71
C VAL A 494 2.40 -30.61 -71.25
N LEU A 495 1.77 -31.67 -70.71
CA LEU A 495 2.42 -32.94 -70.41
C LEU A 495 1.88 -34.02 -71.36
N SER A 496 2.73 -34.58 -72.20
CA SER A 496 2.38 -35.72 -73.07
C SER A 496 2.54 -37.03 -72.30
N LEU A 497 1.47 -37.82 -72.21
CA LEU A 497 1.48 -39.12 -71.54
C LEU A 497 2.47 -40.11 -72.18
N ALA A 498 2.68 -40.02 -73.49
CA ALA A 498 3.71 -40.79 -74.20
C ALA A 498 5.15 -40.45 -73.75
N ARG A 499 5.41 -39.23 -73.25
CA ARG A 499 6.73 -38.82 -72.73
C ARG A 499 6.97 -39.22 -71.28
N VAL A 500 5.95 -39.73 -70.59
CA VAL A 500 6.05 -40.13 -69.18
C VAL A 500 6.61 -41.57 -69.10
N PRO A 501 7.78 -41.77 -68.45
CA PRO A 501 8.34 -43.09 -68.19
C PRO A 501 7.39 -44.00 -67.40
N ALA A 502 7.62 -45.32 -67.45
CA ALA A 502 6.86 -46.28 -66.65
C ALA A 502 6.98 -46.01 -65.14
N THR A 503 8.10 -45.44 -64.69
CA THR A 503 8.34 -45.04 -63.30
C THR A 503 7.52 -43.83 -62.85
N GLY A 504 6.92 -43.06 -63.78
CA GLY A 504 6.18 -41.83 -63.49
C GLY A 504 6.86 -40.56 -63.98
N ALA A 505 6.19 -39.43 -63.78
CA ALA A 505 6.71 -38.10 -64.10
C ALA A 505 7.47 -37.51 -62.92
N ASP A 506 8.61 -36.89 -63.19
CA ASP A 506 9.49 -36.31 -62.18
C ASP A 506 9.02 -34.91 -61.82
N LEU A 507 8.65 -34.74 -60.55
CA LEU A 507 8.27 -33.47 -59.97
C LEU A 507 9.45 -32.88 -59.23
N THR A 508 9.65 -31.57 -59.40
CA THR A 508 10.64 -30.82 -58.65
C THR A 508 10.01 -29.59 -57.99
N LEU A 509 10.37 -29.35 -56.74
CA LEU A 509 10.04 -28.16 -55.97
C LEU A 509 11.34 -27.54 -55.49
N GLY A 510 11.59 -26.27 -55.84
CA GLY A 510 12.78 -25.55 -55.39
C GLY A 510 12.83 -25.35 -53.86
N THR A 511 13.90 -24.73 -53.38
CA THR A 511 14.04 -24.35 -51.96
C THR A 511 13.08 -23.20 -51.61
N TRP A 512 12.75 -23.05 -50.33
CA TRP A 512 11.92 -21.96 -49.81
C TRP A 512 12.57 -21.33 -48.57
N TYR A 513 12.17 -20.10 -48.24
CA TYR A 513 12.65 -19.43 -47.03
C TYR A 513 12.20 -20.15 -45.77
N LEU A 514 13.06 -20.15 -44.75
CA LEU A 514 12.83 -20.86 -43.48
C LEU A 514 12.63 -22.37 -43.65
N ALA A 515 13.05 -22.97 -44.77
CA ALA A 515 13.09 -24.42 -44.92
C ALA A 515 13.99 -25.04 -43.84
N ALA A 516 13.48 -26.04 -43.13
CA ALA A 516 14.22 -26.72 -42.07
C ALA A 516 13.86 -28.22 -42.03
N PRO A 517 14.78 -29.09 -41.56
CA PRO A 517 14.47 -30.50 -41.39
C PRO A 517 13.28 -30.72 -40.45
N GLY A 518 12.45 -31.74 -40.75
CA GLY A 518 11.27 -32.08 -39.94
C GLY A 518 10.01 -31.28 -40.26
N GLN A 519 10.08 -30.24 -41.11
CA GLN A 519 8.87 -29.59 -41.64
C GLN A 519 8.04 -30.59 -42.45
N LEU A 520 6.72 -30.48 -42.40
CA LEU A 520 5.83 -31.43 -43.08
C LEU A 520 5.46 -30.89 -44.46
N LEU A 521 5.78 -31.64 -45.52
CA LEU A 521 5.43 -31.32 -46.90
C LEU A 521 4.29 -32.21 -47.38
N THR A 522 3.29 -31.59 -48.02
CA THR A 522 2.26 -32.29 -48.79
C THR A 522 2.35 -31.88 -50.25
N VAL A 523 2.32 -32.87 -51.15
CA VAL A 523 2.26 -32.69 -52.60
C VAL A 523 1.07 -33.46 -53.12
N SER A 524 0.22 -32.82 -53.92
CA SER A 524 -0.98 -33.43 -54.48
C SER A 524 -1.22 -33.00 -55.93
N VAL A 525 -2.03 -33.78 -56.62
CA VAL A 525 -2.54 -33.48 -57.95
C VAL A 525 -4.06 -33.49 -57.93
N SER A 526 -4.67 -32.50 -58.58
CA SER A 526 -6.12 -32.41 -58.77
C SER A 526 -6.45 -32.22 -60.24
N GLY A 527 -7.44 -32.93 -60.78
CA GLY A 527 -7.86 -32.83 -62.17
C GLY A 527 -9.24 -33.45 -62.40
N VAL A 528 -9.50 -33.88 -63.63
CA VAL A 528 -10.78 -34.51 -64.01
C VAL A 528 -10.48 -35.86 -64.66
N SER A 529 -11.13 -36.93 -64.19
CA SER A 529 -11.14 -38.27 -64.80
C SER A 529 -12.41 -38.49 -65.63
N ALA A 530 -12.58 -39.68 -66.18
CA ALA A 530 -13.83 -40.07 -66.84
C ALA A 530 -15.03 -40.19 -65.86
N GLU A 531 -14.76 -40.35 -64.57
CA GLU A 531 -15.77 -40.57 -63.52
C GLU A 531 -16.11 -39.30 -62.73
N GLY A 532 -15.32 -38.21 -62.89
CA GLY A 532 -15.54 -36.94 -62.20
C GLY A 532 -14.23 -36.27 -61.76
N PRO A 533 -14.27 -35.38 -60.76
CA PRO A 533 -13.06 -34.81 -60.18
C PRO A 533 -12.13 -35.89 -59.60
N LEU A 534 -10.84 -35.80 -59.91
CA LEU A 534 -9.80 -36.65 -59.37
C LEU A 534 -8.89 -35.83 -58.45
N GLU A 535 -8.65 -36.31 -57.23
CA GLU A 535 -7.56 -35.83 -56.39
C GLU A 535 -6.70 -37.01 -55.94
N ALA A 536 -5.38 -36.84 -56.02
CA ALA A 536 -4.42 -37.83 -55.56
C ALA A 536 -3.28 -37.16 -54.79
N VAL A 537 -2.89 -37.76 -53.67
CA VAL A 537 -1.77 -37.29 -52.85
C VAL A 537 -0.51 -38.04 -53.24
N ILE A 538 0.53 -37.29 -53.59
CA ILE A 538 1.85 -37.80 -54.02
C ILE A 538 2.77 -37.93 -52.79
N CYS A 539 2.72 -36.95 -51.90
CA CYS A 539 3.40 -36.96 -50.62
C CYS A 539 2.41 -36.44 -49.57
N ASP A 540 2.18 -37.19 -48.50
CA ASP A 540 1.28 -36.77 -47.43
C ASP A 540 2.07 -36.51 -46.15
N ARG A 541 2.20 -35.23 -45.78
CA ARG A 541 2.82 -34.78 -44.51
C ARG A 541 4.19 -35.42 -44.27
N VAL A 542 5.01 -35.51 -45.31
CA VAL A 542 6.34 -36.12 -45.25
C VAL A 542 7.33 -35.12 -44.66
N GLU A 543 8.15 -35.56 -43.72
CA GLU A 543 9.21 -34.73 -43.14
C GLU A 543 10.27 -34.38 -44.18
N VAL A 544 10.58 -33.09 -44.30
CA VAL A 544 11.64 -32.57 -45.15
C VAL A 544 12.99 -32.96 -44.54
N THR A 545 13.89 -33.51 -45.36
CA THR A 545 15.23 -33.92 -44.92
C THR A 545 16.24 -32.77 -45.01
N ALA A 546 17.39 -32.89 -44.32
CA ALA A 546 18.47 -31.90 -44.41
C ALA A 546 19.01 -31.70 -45.84
N GLU A 547 19.06 -32.76 -46.65
CA GLU A 547 19.43 -32.66 -48.06
C GLU A 547 18.40 -31.84 -48.85
N GLN A 548 17.11 -32.14 -48.67
CA GLN A 548 16.01 -31.46 -49.36
C GLN A 548 15.92 -29.96 -49.03
N VAL A 549 16.30 -29.56 -47.80
CA VAL A 549 16.42 -28.13 -47.44
C VAL A 549 17.42 -27.42 -48.35
N SER A 550 18.52 -28.08 -48.71
CA SER A 550 19.59 -27.48 -49.51
C SER A 550 19.37 -27.57 -51.03
N THR A 551 18.76 -28.65 -51.53
CA THR A 551 18.62 -28.92 -52.97
C THR A 551 17.20 -28.79 -53.51
N GLY A 552 16.21 -28.56 -52.65
CA GLY A 552 14.80 -28.69 -52.98
C GLY A 552 14.33 -30.16 -52.94
N VAL A 553 13.04 -30.35 -53.23
CA VAL A 553 12.36 -31.64 -53.11
C VAL A 553 12.11 -32.23 -54.49
N LYS A 554 12.38 -33.53 -54.62
CA LYS A 554 12.02 -34.34 -55.77
C LYS A 554 10.94 -35.34 -55.37
N ALA A 555 9.92 -35.49 -56.19
CA ALA A 555 8.84 -36.46 -56.02
C ALA A 555 8.47 -37.07 -57.37
N THR A 556 7.76 -38.19 -57.35
CA THR A 556 7.35 -38.87 -58.59
C THR A 556 5.83 -38.96 -58.65
N LEU A 557 5.23 -38.39 -59.68
CA LEU A 557 3.82 -38.58 -59.98
C LEU A 557 3.67 -39.87 -60.79
N SER A 558 3.01 -40.87 -60.21
CA SER A 558 2.86 -42.17 -60.86
C SER A 558 2.13 -42.04 -62.21
N LYS A 559 2.60 -42.78 -63.21
CA LYS A 559 1.96 -42.81 -64.53
C LYS A 559 0.51 -43.30 -64.45
N HIS A 560 0.24 -44.20 -63.50
CA HIS A 560 -1.10 -44.70 -63.23
C HIS A 560 -2.11 -43.58 -62.88
N VAL A 561 -1.72 -42.61 -62.04
CA VAL A 561 -2.59 -41.46 -61.72
C VAL A 561 -2.80 -40.59 -62.95
N LEU A 562 -1.78 -40.42 -63.80
CA LEU A 562 -1.90 -39.68 -65.06
C LEU A 562 -2.82 -40.38 -66.07
N GLU A 563 -2.83 -41.71 -66.10
CA GLU A 563 -3.72 -42.51 -66.98
C GLU A 563 -5.20 -42.42 -66.58
N GLN A 564 -5.50 -42.07 -65.33
CA GLN A 564 -6.87 -41.83 -64.86
C GLN A 564 -7.40 -40.45 -65.27
N LEU A 565 -6.52 -39.50 -65.57
CA LEU A 565 -6.91 -38.14 -65.97
C LEU A 565 -7.38 -38.12 -67.43
N SER A 566 -8.41 -37.32 -67.70
CA SER A 566 -8.97 -37.14 -69.03
C SER A 566 -7.99 -36.40 -69.96
N ILE A 567 -7.63 -37.02 -71.07
CA ILE A 567 -6.81 -36.41 -72.13
C ILE A 567 -7.49 -35.12 -72.64
N GLY A 568 -6.69 -34.08 -72.86
CA GLY A 568 -7.14 -32.76 -73.32
C GLY A 568 -7.65 -31.84 -72.20
N THR A 569 -7.67 -32.31 -70.94
CA THR A 569 -8.08 -31.52 -69.79
C THR A 569 -6.89 -31.05 -68.96
N SER A 570 -7.10 -29.99 -68.18
CA SER A 570 -6.07 -29.46 -67.28
C SER A 570 -6.12 -30.14 -65.91
N PHE A 571 -4.95 -30.44 -65.37
CA PHE A 571 -4.75 -30.85 -63.99
C PHE A 571 -3.78 -29.89 -63.30
N THR A 572 -3.83 -29.83 -61.98
CA THR A 572 -3.04 -28.91 -61.16
C THR A 572 -2.22 -29.68 -60.14
N LEU A 573 -0.92 -29.44 -60.15
CA LEU A 573 0.03 -29.85 -59.13
C LEU A 573 0.05 -28.80 -58.02
N ARG A 574 -0.11 -29.23 -56.77
CA ARG A 574 -0.07 -28.38 -55.58
C ARG A 574 0.99 -28.91 -54.62
N ALA A 575 1.69 -27.99 -53.97
CA ALA A 575 2.55 -28.29 -52.84
C ALA A 575 2.20 -27.34 -51.70
N SER A 576 2.33 -27.81 -50.46
CA SER A 576 2.18 -26.98 -49.27
C SER A 576 3.10 -27.50 -48.17
N VAL A 577 3.60 -26.58 -47.34
CA VAL A 577 4.50 -26.90 -46.22
C VAL A 577 3.90 -26.43 -44.91
N SER A 578 4.06 -27.22 -43.85
CA SER A 578 3.76 -26.79 -42.50
C SER A 578 5.04 -26.49 -41.72
N TYR A 579 5.07 -25.28 -41.16
CA TYR A 579 6.11 -24.80 -40.24
C TYR A 579 5.76 -25.07 -38.76
N ASP A 580 4.51 -25.42 -38.46
CA ASP A 580 3.94 -25.48 -37.12
C ASP A 580 3.46 -26.88 -36.72
N GLY A 581 4.15 -27.92 -37.21
CA GLY A 581 3.85 -29.32 -36.85
C GLY A 581 2.57 -29.87 -37.48
N GLY A 582 2.08 -29.22 -38.53
CA GLY A 582 0.93 -29.62 -39.32
C GLY A 582 -0.40 -28.99 -38.90
N ASP A 583 -0.36 -27.93 -38.08
CA ASP A 583 -1.54 -27.12 -37.75
C ASP A 583 -2.02 -26.30 -38.96
N TYR A 584 -1.07 -25.77 -39.74
CA TYR A 584 -1.35 -25.02 -40.95
C TYR A 584 -0.36 -25.38 -42.06
N PHE A 585 -0.90 -25.58 -43.26
CA PHE A 585 -0.12 -25.84 -44.47
C PHE A 585 -0.14 -24.59 -45.35
N THR A 586 1.00 -23.92 -45.42
CA THR A 586 1.21 -22.76 -46.27
C THR A 586 1.30 -23.22 -47.72
N PRO A 587 0.41 -22.76 -48.61
CA PRO A 587 0.41 -23.17 -50.01
C PRO A 587 1.62 -22.58 -50.76
N MET A 588 2.32 -23.43 -51.51
CA MET A 588 3.32 -23.03 -52.49
C MET A 588 2.65 -22.65 -53.82
N ARG A 589 3.41 -22.15 -54.78
CA ARG A 589 2.88 -21.87 -56.12
C ARG A 589 2.53 -23.19 -56.83
N SER A 590 1.29 -23.30 -57.29
CA SER A 590 0.82 -24.46 -58.05
C SER A 590 1.26 -24.38 -59.51
N SER A 591 1.28 -25.53 -60.20
CA SER A 591 1.45 -25.60 -61.64
C SER A 591 0.26 -26.29 -62.27
N THR A 592 -0.33 -25.67 -63.29
CA THR A 592 -1.44 -26.23 -64.06
C THR A 592 -0.94 -26.64 -65.43
N LEU A 593 -1.18 -27.90 -65.78
CA LEU A 593 -0.73 -28.53 -67.02
C LEU A 593 -1.94 -29.16 -67.73
N THR A 594 -1.94 -29.15 -69.05
CA THR A 594 -2.89 -29.90 -69.87
C THR A 594 -2.30 -31.25 -70.24
N LEU A 595 -3.05 -32.33 -70.00
CA LEU A 595 -2.61 -33.67 -70.36
C LEU A 595 -2.86 -33.89 -71.86
N SER A 596 -1.83 -34.25 -72.62
CA SER A 596 -1.95 -34.70 -74.00
C SER A 596 -1.62 -36.18 -74.13
N ARG A 597 -1.97 -36.75 -75.28
CA ARG A 597 -1.61 -38.12 -75.62
C ARG A 597 -0.09 -38.30 -75.66
#